data_AF-A0A534F3J1-F1
#
_entry.id   AF-A0A534F3J1-F1
#
_cell.length_a   1.000
_cell.length_b   1.000
_cell.length_c   1.000
_cell.angle_alpha   90.00
_cell.angle_beta   90.00
_cell.angle_gamma   90.00
#
_symmetry.space_group_name_H-M   'P 1'
#
loop_
_entity.id
_entity.type
_entity.pdbx_description
1 polymer ?
#
loop_
_entity_poly.entity_id
_entity_poly.type
_entity_poly.pdbx_seq_one_letter_code
_entity_poly.pdbx_strand_id
1 'polypeptide(L)'
;MKAMLFIIENDKDHAQAKGLIEELMGSNDVADRARMAAQARLIEVYERARWPRRTTTLPNLLTYLMDQHGLSRADLVPLLGTASE
;
A
#
# COMPACT_ATOMS: atom_id res chain seq x y z
N MET A 1 15.35 -24.37 11.93
CA MET A 1 14.49 -25.09 10.95
C MET A 1 14.50 -24.33 9.63
N LYS A 2 14.34 -25.03 8.49
CA LYS A 2 14.21 -24.40 7.17
C LYS A 2 12.75 -24.02 6.96
N ALA A 3 12.47 -22.74 6.70
CA ALA A 3 11.12 -22.26 6.39
C ALA A 3 10.84 -22.38 4.88
N MET A 4 9.60 -22.70 4.52
CA MET A 4 9.13 -22.72 3.13
C MET A 4 8.48 -21.38 2.78
N LEU A 5 8.85 -20.82 1.62
CA LEU A 5 8.28 -19.57 1.09
C LEU A 5 7.37 -19.87 -0.09
N PHE A 6 6.31 -19.08 -0.24
CA PHE A 6 5.46 -19.11 -1.42
C PHE A 6 6.00 -18.16 -2.48
N ILE A 7 6.26 -18.68 -3.67
CA ILE A 7 6.56 -17.89 -4.86
C ILE A 7 5.24 -17.30 -5.36
N ILE A 8 5.28 -16.06 -5.86
CA ILE A 8 4.09 -15.33 -6.28
C ILE A 8 4.22 -14.99 -7.76
N GLU A 9 3.46 -15.69 -8.61
CA GLU A 9 3.47 -15.46 -10.06
C GLU A 9 2.14 -14.85 -10.54
N ASN A 10 1.07 -15.05 -9.78
CA ASN A 10 -0.29 -14.63 -10.14
C ASN A 10 -1.11 -14.18 -8.92
N ASP A 11 -2.32 -13.67 -9.18
CA ASP A 11 -3.20 -13.13 -8.14
C ASP A 11 -3.66 -14.19 -7.12
N LYS A 12 -3.73 -15.48 -7.51
CA LYS A 12 -4.07 -16.59 -6.61
C LYS A 12 -2.93 -16.86 -5.62
N ASP A 13 -1.69 -16.91 -6.10
CA ASP A 13 -0.51 -17.08 -5.25
C ASP A 13 -0.36 -15.88 -4.30
N HIS A 14 -0.67 -14.67 -4.79
CA HIS A 14 -0.66 -13.45 -3.98
C HIS A 14 -1.67 -13.53 -2.84
N ALA A 15 -2.90 -13.98 -3.12
CA ALA A 15 -3.92 -14.19 -2.10
C ALA A 15 -3.50 -15.24 -1.05
N GLN A 16 -2.89 -16.35 -1.49
CA GLN A 16 -2.37 -17.38 -0.57
C GLN A 16 -1.22 -16.86 0.30
N ALA A 17 -0.30 -16.10 -0.28
CA ALA A 17 0.81 -15.48 0.44
C ALA A 17 0.31 -14.47 1.50
N LYS A 18 -0.75 -13.72 1.20
CA LYS A 18 -1.40 -12.82 2.16
C LYS A 18 -2.04 -13.59 3.31
N GLY A 19 -2.77 -14.67 3.02
CA GLY A 19 -3.34 -15.54 4.04
C GLY A 19 -2.27 -16.13 4.98
N LEU A 20 -1.12 -16.55 4.43
CA LEU A 20 0.00 -17.01 5.25
C LEU A 20 0.52 -15.91 6.20
N ILE A 21 0.66 -14.68 5.72
CA ILE A 21 1.11 -13.57 6.58
C ILE A 21 0.12 -13.33 7.72
N GLU A 22 -1.18 -13.35 7.43
CA GLU A 22 -2.24 -13.19 8.44
C GLU A 22 -2.15 -14.27 9.52
N GLU A 23 -1.92 -15.53 9.14
CA GLU A 23 -1.70 -16.62 10.08
C GLU A 23 -0.44 -16.41 10.94
N LEU A 24 0.68 -16.01 10.31
CA LEU A 24 1.95 -15.79 10.99
C LEU A 24 1.89 -14.59 11.95
N MET A 25 1.03 -13.60 11.70
CA MET A 25 0.87 -12.42 12.57
C MET A 25 0.39 -12.79 13.98
N GLY A 26 -0.32 -13.91 14.11
CA GLY A 26 -0.73 -14.45 15.41
C GLY A 26 0.38 -15.17 16.18
N SER A 27 1.52 -15.47 15.54
CA SER A 27 2.60 -16.24 16.16
C SER A 27 3.65 -15.37 16.86
N ASN A 28 4.13 -15.87 18.01
CA ASN A 28 5.24 -15.28 18.74
C ASN A 28 6.57 -16.00 18.51
N ASP A 29 6.60 -17.03 17.66
CA ASP A 29 7.84 -17.71 17.30
C ASP A 29 8.74 -16.78 16.44
N VAL A 30 10.03 -16.77 16.78
CA VAL A 30 11.06 -16.02 16.05
C VAL A 30 11.19 -16.54 14.62
N ALA A 31 11.04 -17.86 14.40
CA ALA A 31 11.10 -18.43 13.06
C ALA A 31 9.93 -17.98 12.18
N ASP A 32 8.73 -17.89 12.75
CA ASP A 32 7.52 -17.41 12.07
C ASP A 32 7.63 -15.92 11.73
N ARG A 33 8.17 -15.10 12.63
CA ARG A 33 8.45 -13.68 12.34
C ARG A 33 9.44 -13.50 11.21
N ALA A 34 10.52 -14.30 11.18
CA ALA A 34 11.48 -14.26 10.09
C ALA A 34 10.86 -14.70 8.76
N ARG A 35 10.01 -15.74 8.78
CA ARG A 35 9.27 -16.23 7.60
C ARG A 35 8.30 -15.18 7.08
N MET A 36 7.57 -14.52 7.98
CA MET A 36 6.63 -13.45 7.64
C MET A 36 7.33 -12.30 6.94
N ALA A 37 8.46 -11.84 7.47
CA ALA A 37 9.24 -10.76 6.86
C ALA A 37 9.72 -11.11 5.44
N ALA A 38 10.18 -12.35 5.25
CA ALA A 38 10.57 -12.84 3.93
C ALA A 38 9.37 -12.91 2.96
N GLN A 39 8.23 -13.44 3.40
CA GLN A 39 7.01 -13.52 2.58
C GLN A 39 6.47 -12.13 2.22
N ALA A 40 6.50 -11.18 3.16
CA ALA A 40 6.08 -9.79 2.94
C ALA A 40 6.90 -9.12 1.84
N ARG A 41 8.21 -9.40 1.80
CA ARG A 41 9.09 -8.87 0.76
C ARG A 41 8.76 -9.40 -0.63
N LEU A 42 8.37 -10.67 -0.74
CA LEU A 42 7.93 -11.26 -2.02
C LEU A 42 6.61 -10.64 -2.49
N ILE A 43 5.66 -10.44 -1.57
CA ILE A 43 4.39 -9.75 -1.86
C ILE A 43 4.65 -8.34 -2.37
N GLU A 44 5.51 -7.56 -1.69
CA GLU A 44 5.82 -6.19 -2.09
C GLU A 44 6.41 -6.11 -3.52
N VAL A 45 7.28 -7.07 -3.88
CA VAL A 45 7.86 -7.14 -5.23
C VAL A 45 6.78 -7.40 -6.28
N TYR A 46 5.90 -8.38 -6.02
CA TYR A 46 4.77 -8.68 -6.90
C TYR A 46 3.83 -7.48 -7.06
N GLU A 47 3.40 -6.89 -5.94
CA GLU A 47 2.48 -5.75 -5.92
C GLU A 47 3.06 -4.54 -6.64
N ARG A 48 4.35 -4.25 -6.47
CA ARG A 48 5.02 -3.14 -7.16
C ARG A 48 5.05 -3.32 -8.68
N ALA A 49 5.19 -4.56 -9.16
CA ALA A 49 5.15 -4.85 -10.59
C ALA A 49 3.72 -4.78 -11.14
N ARG A 50 2.74 -5.27 -10.38
CA ARG A 50 1.32 -5.33 -10.77
C ARG A 50 0.62 -3.98 -10.69
N TRP A 51 0.90 -3.24 -9.62
CA TRP A 51 0.33 -1.93 -9.28
C TRP A 51 1.45 -0.93 -9.02
N PRO A 52 2.10 -0.41 -10.08
CA PRO A 52 3.19 0.54 -9.91
C PRO A 52 2.70 1.78 -9.15
N ARG A 53 3.42 2.14 -8.08
CA ARG A 53 3.12 3.34 -7.31
C ARG A 53 3.24 4.55 -8.23
N ARG A 54 2.15 5.28 -8.42
CA ARG A 54 2.17 6.58 -9.09
C ARG A 54 2.53 7.63 -8.06
N THR A 55 3.55 8.42 -8.33
CA THR A 55 3.85 9.59 -7.51
C THR A 55 2.67 10.54 -7.61
N THR A 56 2.02 10.83 -6.48
CA THR A 56 0.94 11.83 -6.48
C THR A 56 1.55 13.20 -6.70
N THR A 57 0.87 14.04 -7.48
CA THR A 57 1.22 15.45 -7.61
C THR A 57 0.52 16.23 -6.50
N LEU A 58 1.07 17.37 -6.10
CA LEU A 58 0.43 18.25 -5.11
C LEU A 58 -1.03 18.61 -5.51
N PRO A 59 -1.34 18.93 -6.78
CA PRO A 59 -2.73 19.14 -7.20
C PRO A 59 -3.65 17.94 -6.98
N ASN A 60 -3.18 16.71 -7.22
CA ASN A 60 -3.98 15.51 -6.99
C ASN A 60 -4.21 15.26 -5.49
N LEU A 61 -3.18 15.49 -4.66
CA LEU A 61 -3.31 15.41 -3.21
C LEU A 61 -4.32 16.46 -2.69
N LEU A 62 -4.24 17.69 -3.17
CA LEU A 62 -5.17 18.74 -2.80
C LEU A 62 -6.60 18.38 -3.21
N THR A 63 -6.80 17.87 -4.44
CA THR A 63 -8.11 17.43 -4.92
C THR A 63 -8.68 16.31 -4.05
N TYR A 64 -7.85 15.33 -3.67
CA TYR A 64 -8.25 14.25 -2.76
C TYR A 64 -8.69 14.80 -1.39
N LEU A 65 -7.91 15.71 -0.81
CA LEU A 65 -8.26 16.31 0.49
C LEU A 65 -9.55 17.13 0.41
N MET A 66 -9.74 17.88 -0.67
CA MET A 66 -10.96 18.64 -0.89
C MET A 66 -12.19 17.73 -0.95
N ASP A 67 -12.11 16.61 -1.69
CA ASP A 67 -13.18 15.62 -1.75
C ASP A 67 -13.50 15.00 -0.39
N GLN A 68 -12.46 14.60 0.37
CA GLN A 68 -12.62 14.02 1.71
C GLN A 68 -13.25 14.97 2.73
N HIS A 69 -13.10 16.28 2.54
CA HIS A 69 -13.62 17.30 3.45
C HIS A 69 -14.83 18.05 2.91
N GLY A 70 -15.37 17.67 1.74
CA GLY A 70 -16.50 18.36 1.11
C GLY A 70 -16.19 19.82 0.73
N LEU A 71 -14.92 20.15 0.49
CA LEU A 71 -14.47 21.49 0.15
C LEU A 71 -14.49 21.72 -1.36
N SER A 72 -14.94 22.90 -1.76
CA SER A 72 -14.83 23.40 -3.11
C SER A 72 -13.55 24.22 -3.30
N ARG A 73 -13.20 24.54 -4.55
CA ARG A 73 -12.06 25.43 -4.82
C ARG A 73 -12.25 26.83 -4.22
N ALA A 74 -13.50 27.29 -4.10
CA ALA A 74 -13.82 28.59 -3.53
C ALA A 74 -13.47 28.64 -2.04
N ASP A 75 -13.60 27.51 -1.33
CA ASP A 75 -13.28 27.42 0.10
C ASP A 75 -11.78 27.54 0.38
N LEU A 76 -10.94 27.35 -0.63
CA LEU A 76 -9.49 27.49 -0.52
C LEU A 76 -9.00 28.93 -0.78
N VAL A 77 -9.86 29.83 -1.29
CA VAL A 77 -9.48 31.22 -1.61
C VAL A 77 -8.87 31.97 -0.41
N PRO A 78 -9.38 31.85 0.83
CA PRO A 78 -8.78 32.52 1.99
C PRO A 78 -7.35 32.05 2.30
N LEU A 79 -6.98 30.84 1.88
CA LEU A 79 -5.68 30.22 2.17
C LEU A 79 -4.69 30.36 1.00
N LEU A 80 -5.18 30.23 -0.22
CA LEU A 80 -4.35 30.14 -1.43
C LEU A 80 -4.50 31.35 -2.36
N GLY A 81 -5.43 32.25 -2.07
CA GLY A 81 -5.82 33.34 -2.96
C GLY A 81 -6.66 32.87 -4.15
N THR A 82 -6.91 33.78 -5.07
CA THR A 82 -7.50 33.46 -6.37
C THR A 82 -6.38 33.07 -7.35
N ALA A 83 -6.68 32.24 -8.34
CA ALA A 83 -5.75 32.04 -9.45
C ALA A 83 -5.46 33.40 -10.09
N SER A 84 -4.19 33.82 -10.08
CA SER A 84 -3.77 35.00 -10.85
C SER A 84 -3.91 34.69 -12.34
N GLU A 85 -4.47 35.64 -13.09
CA GLU A 85 -4.54 35.60 -14.57
C GLU A 85 -3.16 35.49 -15.22
#